data_AF-A0A9D7BAG1-F1
#
_entry.id   AF-A0A9D7BAG1-F1
#
_cell.length_a   1.000
_cell.length_b   1.000
_cell.length_c   1.000
_cell.angle_alpha   90.00
_cell.angle_beta   90.00
_cell.angle_gamma   90.00
#
_symmetry.space_group_name_H-M   'P 1'
#
loop_
_entity.id
_entity.type
_entity.pdbx_description
1 polymer ?
#
loop_
_entity_poly.entity_id
_entity_poly.type
_entity_poly.pdbx_seq_one_letter_code
_entity_poly.pdbx_strand_id
1 'polypeptide(L)' 'MHAAGPWMPPFEVPDDPRRRCLLQVRHFKTSELRLFLAKYARSHWVFPDRSWLSNEWEVLRWAYVNE' A
#
# COMPACT_ATOMS: atom_id res chain seq x y z
N MET A 1 9.17 -1.42 16.30
CA MET A 1 9.08 -1.15 14.86
C MET A 1 9.38 -2.45 14.15
N HIS A 2 8.36 -3.15 13.66
CA HIS A 2 8.61 -4.42 12.98
C HIS A 2 9.02 -4.15 11.55
N ALA A 3 10.12 -4.79 11.15
CA ALA A 3 10.68 -4.66 9.82
C ALA A 3 9.63 -5.10 8.79
N ALA A 4 9.47 -4.30 7.74
CA ALA A 4 8.72 -4.75 6.57
C ALA A 4 9.41 -5.98 5.98
N GLY A 5 8.61 -6.94 5.50
CA GLY A 5 9.10 -8.06 4.71
C GLY A 5 9.79 -7.60 3.40
N PRO A 6 10.22 -8.55 2.54
CA PRO A 6 10.82 -8.19 1.27
C PRO A 6 9.86 -7.32 0.44
N TRP A 7 10.43 -6.37 -0.30
CA TRP A 7 9.67 -5.57 -1.26
C TRP A 7 9.24 -6.44 -2.43
N MET A 8 7.95 -6.42 -2.71
CA MET A 8 7.24 -7.14 -3.75
C MET A 8 6.78 -6.18 -4.85
N PRO A 9 6.66 -6.67 -6.10
CA PRO A 9 6.26 -5.85 -7.24
C PRO A 9 4.76 -5.48 -7.21
N PRO A 10 4.33 -4.42 -7.91
CA PRO A 10 3.04 -3.77 -7.69
C PRO A 10 1.83 -4.56 -8.19
N PHE A 11 2.03 -5.52 -9.10
CA PHE A 11 0.96 -6.35 -9.67
C PHE A 11 0.46 -7.44 -8.70
N GLU A 12 1.08 -7.57 -7.52
CA GLU A 12 0.79 -8.66 -6.58
C GLU A 12 0.24 -8.19 -5.23
N VAL A 13 -0.23 -6.94 -5.08
CA VAL A 13 -0.75 -6.50 -3.77
C VAL A 13 -1.95 -7.39 -3.39
N PRO A 14 -1.83 -8.26 -2.39
CA PRO A 14 -2.76 -9.36 -2.21
C PRO A 14 -3.97 -8.93 -1.39
N ASP A 15 -5.18 -9.28 -1.81
CA ASP A 15 -6.43 -8.93 -1.12
C ASP A 15 -6.62 -9.69 0.21
N ASP A 16 -5.76 -9.43 1.20
CA ASP A 16 -5.78 -10.07 2.52
C ASP A 16 -6.25 -9.09 3.61
N PRO A 17 -7.50 -9.21 4.09
CA PRO A 17 -8.07 -8.31 5.11
C PRO A 17 -7.42 -8.44 6.50
N ARG A 18 -6.64 -9.50 6.74
CA ARG A 18 -5.97 -9.75 8.03
C ARG A 18 -4.59 -9.11 8.07
N ARG A 19 -4.02 -8.73 6.93
CA ARG A 19 -2.65 -8.21 6.85
C ARG A 19 -2.61 -6.72 6.53
N ARG A 20 -1.58 -6.05 7.06
CA ARG A 20 -1.23 -4.67 6.69
C ARG A 20 -0.05 -4.70 5.73
N CYS A 21 -0.09 -3.82 4.73
CA CYS A 21 0.98 -3.66 3.77
C CYS A 21 1.55 -2.25 3.84
N LEU A 22 2.86 -2.14 3.76
CA LEU A 22 3.52 -0.90 3.42
C LEU A 22 3.52 -0.77 1.90
N LEU A 23 2.92 0.28 1.37
CA LEU A 23 2.84 0.59 -0.05
C LEU A 23 3.76 1.76 -0.36
N GLN A 24 4.69 1.59 -1.30
CA GLN A 24 5.32 2.72 -1.96
C GLN A 24 4.49 3.08 -3.19
N VAL A 25 4.04 4.32 -3.22
CA VAL A 25 3.18 4.84 -4.28
C VAL A 25 3.76 6.09 -4.93
N ARG A 26 3.34 6.33 -6.16
CA ARG A 26 3.62 7.55 -6.92
C ARG A 26 2.32 8.24 -7.28
N HIS A 27 2.22 9.54 -7.02
CA HIS A 27 1.08 10.32 -7.45
C HIS A 27 1.14 10.54 -8.97
N PHE A 28 0.06 10.24 -9.70
CA PHE A 28 0.08 10.29 -11.17
C PHE A 28 0.36 11.68 -11.75
N LYS A 29 -0.18 12.74 -11.13
CA LYS A 29 -0.06 14.10 -11.68
C LYS A 29 1.22 14.81 -11.29
N THR A 30 1.72 14.55 -10.09
CA THR A 30 2.84 15.31 -9.51
C THR A 30 4.13 14.50 -9.45
N SER A 31 4.07 13.20 -9.78
CA SER A 31 5.18 12.25 -9.60
C SER A 31 5.71 12.17 -8.17
N GLU A 32 4.95 12.68 -7.19
CA GLU A 32 5.34 12.66 -5.79
C GLU A 32 5.35 11.22 -5.27
N LEU A 33 6.43 10.85 -4.57
CA LEU A 33 6.58 9.52 -3.97
C LEU A 33 6.16 9.56 -2.51
N ARG A 34 5.30 8.62 -2.10
CA ARG A 34 4.88 8.45 -0.71
C ARG A 34 4.93 6.99 -0.27
N LEU A 35 5.04 6.80 1.04
CA LEU A 35 4.92 5.51 1.70
C LEU A 35 3.68 5.53 2.58
N PHE A 36 2.77 4.59 2.36
CA PHE A 36 1.55 4.44 3.16
C PHE A 36 1.50 3.08 3.82
N LEU A 37 1.14 3.06 5.10
CA LEU A 37 0.69 1.84 5.76
C LEU A 37 -0.79 1.63 5.42
N ALA A 38 -1.07 0.68 4.54
CA ALA A 38 -2.40 0.38 4.07
C ALA A 38 -2.96 -0.89 4.73
N LYS A 39 -4.28 -0.90 4.90
CA LYS A 39 -5.04 -2.08 5.31
C LYS A 39 -6.08 -2.40 4.24
N TYR A 40 -6.26 -3.68 3.94
CA TYR A 40 -7.34 -4.10 3.05
C TYR A 40 -8.68 -4.10 3.80
N ALA A 41 -9.63 -3.30 3.33
CA ALA A 41 -10.96 -3.18 3.91
C ALA A 41 -11.99 -2.84 2.83
N ARG A 42 -13.18 -3.46 2.90
CA ARG A 42 -14.29 -3.23 1.95
C ARG A 42 -13.85 -3.35 0.48
N SER A 43 -13.02 -4.34 0.18
CA SER A 43 -12.47 -4.61 -1.16
C SER A 43 -11.53 -3.53 -1.72
N HIS A 44 -10.95 -2.69 -0.86
CA HIS A 44 -9.98 -1.67 -1.24
C HIS A 44 -8.83 -1.57 -0.23
N TRP A 45 -7.66 -1.12 -0.68
CA TRP A 45 -6.57 -0.73 0.20
C TRP A 45 -6.81 0.68 0.75
N VAL A 46 -6.97 0.78 2.07
CA VAL A 46 -7.28 2.02 2.77
C VAL A 46 -6.05 2.52 3.51
N PHE A 47 -5.73 3.80 3.33
CA PHE A 47 -4.63 4.50 4.00
C PHE A 47 -5.07 5.05 5.37
N PRO A 48 -4.14 5.47 6.25
CA PRO A 48 -4.49 5.93 7.61
C PRO A 48 -5.38 7.17 7.66
N ASP A 49 -5.34 8.00 6.63
CA ASP A 49 -6.17 9.20 6.46
C ASP A 49 -7.58 8.89 5.92
N ARG A 50 -7.94 7.60 5.80
CA ARG A 50 -9.20 7.08 5.24
C ARG A 50 -9.35 7.29 3.73
N SER A 51 -8.35 7.85 3.05
CA SER A 51 -8.29 7.74 1.60
C SER A 51 -8.02 6.28 1.21
N TRP A 52 -8.33 5.92 -0.03
CA TRP A 52 -8.08 4.57 -0.53
C TRP A 52 -7.26 4.62 -1.81
N LEU A 53 -6.61 3.51 -2.12
CA LEU A 53 -5.92 3.29 -3.38
C LEU A 53 -6.98 3.26 -4.49
N SER A 54 -7.30 4.44 -5.00
CA SER A 54 -8.55 4.67 -5.72
C SER A 54 -8.37 5.01 -7.18
N ASN A 55 -7.34 5.79 -7.54
CA ASN A 55 -6.92 6.15 -8.91
C ASN A 55 -5.85 7.26 -8.97
N GLU A 56 -5.52 7.96 -7.89
CA GLU A 56 -4.51 9.04 -7.91
C GLU A 56 -3.07 8.54 -7.69
N TRP A 57 -2.95 7.28 -7.28
CA TRP A 57 -1.72 6.67 -6.83
C TRP A 57 -1.43 5.40 -7.63
N GLU A 58 -0.24 5.35 -8.19
CA GLU A 58 0.35 4.15 -8.77
C GLU A 58 1.12 3.41 -7.68
N VAL A 59 0.86 2.13 -7.47
CA VAL A 59 1.72 1.31 -6.61
C VAL A 59 3.00 1.02 -7.37
N LEU A 60 4.16 1.29 -6.74
CA LEU A 60 5.47 0.95 -7.29
C LEU A 60 6.01 -0.36 -6.71
N ARG A 61 5.78 -0.59 -5.42
CA ARG A 61 6.13 -1.81 -4.70
C ARG A 61 5.43 -1.84 -3.35
N TRP A 62 5.34 -3.02 -2.77
CA TRP A 62 4.69 -3.22 -1.47
C TRP A 62 5.46 -4.22 -0.61
N ALA A 63 5.23 -4.21 0.70
CA ALA A 63 5.79 -5.20 1.61
C ALA A 63 4.80 -5.47 2.74
N TYR A 64 4.68 -6.72 3.17
CA TYR A 64 3.93 -7.02 4.38
C TYR A 64 4.60 -6.40 5.60
N VAL A 65 3.80 -5.91 6.53
CA VAL A 65 4.28 -5.58 7.87
C VAL A 65 4.13 -6.82 8.73
N ASN A 66 5.24 -7.36 9.21
CA ASN A 66 5.22 -8.46 10.17
C ASN A 66 4.76 -7.90 11.52
N GLU A 67 3.74 -8.49 12.12
CA GLU A 67 3.35 -8.22 13.52
C GLU A 67 4.13 -9.10 14.49
#